data_AF-A6EJU6-F1
#
_entry.id   AF-A6EJU6-F1
#
_cell.length_a   1.000
_cell.length_b   1.000
_cell.length_c   1.000
_cell.angle_alpha   90.00
_cell.angle_beta   90.00
_cell.angle_gamma   90.00
#
_symmetry.space_group_name_H-M   'P 1'
#
loop_
_entity.id
_entity.type
_entity.pdbx_description
1 polymer ?
#
loop_
_entity_poly.entity_id
_entity_poly.type
_entity_poly.pdbx_seq_one_letter_code
_entity_poly.pdbx_strand_id
1 'polypeptide(L)'
;MYKQDIRMVQQLRTDTEGTSAYSAKNLNTLQCVIKTYGQMLVRLSLKRPILFENLYNVGLKEIFDHYTLLKKAKTATKRALCYEDFLGYLRASLEDCNIIMTDYKPLKSKKKALNPEI
;
A
#
# COMPACT_ATOMS: atom_id res chain seq x y z
N MET A 1 -17.78 -1.76 -2.00
CA MET A 1 -17.31 -2.79 -1.04
C MET A 1 -16.21 -2.24 -0.12
N TYR A 2 -15.31 -1.36 -0.61
CA TYR A 2 -14.18 -0.83 0.17
C TYR A 2 -14.31 0.65 0.57
N LYS A 3 -15.52 1.21 0.75
CA LYS A 3 -15.68 2.67 0.91
C LYS A 3 -14.80 3.27 2.03
N GLN A 4 -14.64 2.56 3.15
CA GLN A 4 -13.83 3.03 4.27
C GLN A 4 -12.32 2.81 4.03
N ASP A 5 -11.91 1.66 3.49
CA ASP A 5 -10.50 1.37 3.18
C ASP A 5 -9.97 2.26 2.05
N ILE A 6 -10.79 2.59 1.03
CA ILE A 6 -10.45 3.56 -0.03
C ILE A 6 -10.18 4.94 0.57
N ARG A 7 -11.08 5.44 1.42
CA ARG A 7 -10.90 6.72 2.11
C ARG A 7 -9.62 6.73 2.94
N MET A 8 -9.33 5.61 3.60
CA MET A 8 -8.11 5.48 4.39
C MET A 8 -6.86 5.51 3.51
N VAL A 9 -6.83 4.79 2.38
CA VAL A 9 -5.70 4.86 1.44
C VAL A 9 -5.54 6.26 0.85
N GLN A 10 -6.62 6.94 0.49
CA GLN A 10 -6.57 8.32 0.04
C GLN A 10 -5.97 9.25 1.09
N GLN A 11 -6.36 9.11 2.35
CA GLN A 11 -5.75 9.88 3.44
C GLN A 11 -4.26 9.58 3.58
N LEU A 12 -3.88 8.29 3.58
CA LEU A 12 -2.49 7.87 3.68
C LEU A 12 -1.65 8.44 2.52
N ARG A 13 -2.20 8.51 1.30
CA ARG A 13 -1.55 9.15 0.15
C ARG A 13 -1.30 10.63 0.39
N THR A 14 -2.34 11.38 0.82
CA THR A 14 -2.21 12.80 1.17
C THR A 14 -1.16 13.01 2.27
N ASP A 15 -1.11 12.14 3.28
CA ASP A 15 -0.10 12.19 4.34
C ASP A 15 1.33 12.02 3.78
N THR A 16 1.52 11.21 2.73
CA THR A 16 2.83 11.06 2.05
C THR A 16 3.17 12.23 1.13
N GLU A 17 2.20 12.95 0.56
CA GLU A 17 2.47 14.11 -0.31
C GLU A 17 3.17 15.23 0.47
N GLY A 18 2.77 15.43 1.73
CA GLY A 18 3.36 16.41 2.65
C GLY A 18 4.77 16.09 3.15
N THR A 19 5.37 14.97 2.74
CA THR A 19 6.66 14.48 3.27
C THR A 19 7.76 14.43 2.21
N SER A 20 7.85 15.39 1.29
CA SER A 20 8.82 15.36 0.18
C SER A 20 10.30 15.44 0.61
N ALA A 21 10.60 16.04 1.77
CA ALA A 21 11.98 16.20 2.26
C ALA A 21 12.31 15.29 3.46
N TYR A 22 13.57 14.85 3.57
CA TYR A 22 14.03 14.10 4.73
C TYR A 22 14.03 14.96 6.00
N SER A 23 13.24 14.56 7.01
CA SER A 23 13.28 15.13 8.35
C SER A 23 12.78 14.12 9.38
N ALA A 24 13.12 14.33 10.66
CA ALA A 24 12.62 13.46 11.74
C ALA A 24 11.08 13.48 11.84
N LYS A 25 10.47 14.67 11.65
CA LYS A 25 9.00 14.82 11.63
C LYS A 25 8.38 13.99 10.50
N ASN A 26 8.92 14.10 9.28
CA ASN A 26 8.40 13.37 8.12
C ASN A 26 8.61 11.87 8.25
N LEU A 27 9.76 11.44 8.79
CA LEU A 27 10.01 10.03 9.11
C LEU A 27 8.97 9.46 10.08
N ASN A 28 8.61 10.20 11.13
CA ASN A 28 7.58 9.78 12.08
C ASN A 28 6.21 9.68 11.40
N THR A 29 5.86 10.65 10.55
CA THR A 29 4.63 10.59 9.74
C THR A 29 4.61 9.32 8.88
N LEU A 30 5.70 9.05 8.15
CA LEU A 30 5.78 7.89 7.27
C LEU A 30 5.77 6.55 8.01
N GLN A 31 6.35 6.48 9.22
CA GLN A 31 6.21 5.31 10.09
C GLN A 31 4.75 5.06 10.47
N CYS A 32 3.99 6.11 10.82
CA CYS A 32 2.56 6.00 11.10
C CYS A 32 1.77 5.54 9.87
N VAL A 33 2.11 6.07 8.69
CA VAL A 33 1.52 5.66 7.41
C VAL A 33 1.74 4.17 7.17
N ILE A 34 2.98 3.69 7.28
CA ILE A 34 3.33 2.27 7.05
C ILE A 34 2.62 1.35 8.03
N LYS A 35 2.57 1.73 9.32
CA LYS A 35 1.87 0.95 10.34
C LYS A 35 0.38 0.81 9.99
N THR A 36 -0.26 1.92 9.65
CA THR A 36 -1.68 1.95 9.30
C THR A 36 -1.95 1.15 8.02
N TYR A 37 -1.10 1.35 7.01
CA TYR A 37 -1.17 0.64 5.74
C TYR A 37 -0.99 -0.87 5.89
N GLY A 38 0.03 -1.31 6.66
CA GLY A 38 0.26 -2.72 6.94
C GLY A 38 -0.91 -3.38 7.65
N GLN A 39 -1.48 -2.73 8.68
CA GLN A 39 -2.69 -3.23 9.35
C GLN A 39 -3.89 -3.34 8.42
N MET A 40 -4.04 -2.40 7.49
CA MET A 40 -5.08 -2.46 6.47
C MET A 40 -4.85 -3.63 5.50
N LEU A 41 -3.63 -3.80 4.98
CA LEU A 41 -3.29 -4.89 4.06
C LEU A 41 -3.50 -6.26 4.69
N VAL A 42 -3.21 -6.45 5.98
CA VAL A 42 -3.56 -7.70 6.70
C VAL A 42 -5.05 -7.98 6.61
N ARG A 43 -5.91 -6.99 6.89
CA ARG A 43 -7.37 -7.17 6.84
C ARG A 43 -7.86 -7.44 5.41
N LEU A 44 -7.28 -6.78 4.43
CA LEU A 44 -7.65 -6.92 3.02
C LEU A 44 -7.19 -8.28 2.45
N SER A 45 -5.98 -8.72 2.77
CA SER A 45 -5.44 -10.03 2.35
C SER A 45 -6.23 -11.18 2.95
N LEU A 46 -6.72 -11.07 4.20
CA LEU A 46 -7.61 -12.08 4.78
C LEU A 46 -8.97 -12.15 4.07
N LYS A 47 -9.53 -11.02 3.62
CA LYS A 47 -10.84 -10.98 2.94
C LYS A 47 -10.77 -11.39 1.47
N ARG A 48 -9.69 -11.02 0.79
CA ARG A 48 -9.46 -11.22 -0.65
C ARG A 48 -7.97 -11.49 -0.92
N PRO A 49 -7.45 -12.67 -0.56
CA PRO A 49 -6.03 -12.98 -0.67
C PRO A 49 -5.49 -12.74 -2.08
N ILE A 50 -6.18 -13.29 -3.09
CA ILE A 50 -5.80 -13.21 -4.52
C ILE A 50 -5.55 -11.76 -4.98
N LEU A 51 -6.23 -10.78 -4.40
CA LEU A 51 -6.10 -9.38 -4.81
C LEU A 51 -4.96 -8.66 -4.07
N PHE A 52 -4.73 -8.97 -2.79
CA PHE A 52 -3.85 -8.16 -1.94
C PHE A 52 -2.60 -8.89 -1.45
N GLU A 53 -2.46 -10.18 -1.72
CA GLU A 53 -1.32 -11.00 -1.28
C GLU A 53 0.02 -10.44 -1.78
N ASN A 54 0.09 -10.00 -3.05
CA ASN A 54 1.32 -9.43 -3.59
C ASN A 54 1.72 -8.14 -2.88
N LEU A 55 0.76 -7.24 -2.62
CA LEU A 55 1.01 -6.01 -1.86
C LEU A 55 1.44 -6.31 -0.42
N TYR A 56 0.83 -7.31 0.20
CA TYR A 56 1.14 -7.70 1.57
C TYR A 56 2.51 -8.36 1.70
N ASN A 57 2.86 -9.30 0.83
CA ASN A 57 4.10 -10.07 0.94
C ASN A 57 5.30 -9.37 0.29
N VAL A 58 5.12 -8.82 -0.92
CA VAL A 58 6.21 -8.21 -1.69
C VAL A 58 6.27 -6.71 -1.42
N GLY A 59 5.14 -6.01 -1.58
CA GLY A 59 5.09 -4.55 -1.44
C GLY A 59 5.56 -4.06 -0.06
N LEU A 60 5.03 -4.64 1.03
CA LEU A 60 5.50 -4.28 2.38
C LEU A 60 6.98 -4.61 2.60
N LYS A 61 7.45 -5.75 2.08
CA LYS A 61 8.87 -6.13 2.20
C LYS A 61 9.77 -5.10 1.54
N GLU A 62 9.46 -4.70 0.31
CA GLU A 62 10.24 -3.68 -0.41
C GLU A 62 10.27 -2.35 0.33
N ILE A 63 9.13 -1.90 0.88
CA ILE A 63 9.07 -0.68 1.69
C ILE A 63 9.99 -0.79 2.92
N PHE A 64 9.95 -1.93 3.63
CA PHE A 64 10.79 -2.14 4.81
C PHE A 64 12.28 -2.28 4.49
N ASP A 65 12.63 -2.88 3.36
CA ASP A 65 14.01 -3.00 2.89
C ASP A 65 14.59 -1.60 2.61
N HIS A 66 13.86 -0.74 1.89
CA HIS A 66 14.28 0.65 1.62
C HIS A 66 14.34 1.50 2.90
N TYR A 67 13.39 1.30 3.82
CA TYR A 67 13.44 1.93 5.13
C TYR A 67 14.69 1.52 5.93
N THR A 68 15.12 0.27 5.81
CA THR A 68 16.35 -0.23 6.44
C THR A 68 17.60 0.36 5.80
N LEU A 69 17.64 0.51 4.47
CA LEU A 69 18.73 1.18 3.76
C LEU A 69 18.86 2.64 4.21
N LEU A 70 17.74 3.35 4.32
CA LEU A 70 17.71 4.71 4.84
C LEU A 70 18.34 4.84 6.23
N LYS A 71 18.02 3.92 7.15
CA LYS A 71 18.62 3.89 8.49
C LYS A 71 20.13 3.64 8.49
N LYS A 72 20.63 2.89 7.50
CA LYS A 72 22.06 2.54 7.36
C LYS A 72 22.87 3.62 6.63
N ALA A 73 22.21 4.59 5.99
CA ALA A 73 22.88 5.64 5.22
C ALA A 73 23.67 6.61 6.11
N LYS A 74 25.00 6.63 5.92
CA LYS A 74 25.93 7.39 6.77
C LYS A 74 26.05 8.88 6.38
N THR A 75 25.88 9.21 5.10
CA THR A 75 26.02 10.59 4.60
C THR A 75 24.66 11.24 4.36
N ALA A 76 24.61 12.58 4.38
CA ALA A 76 23.38 13.33 4.10
C ALA A 76 22.85 13.04 2.69
N THR A 77 23.71 13.02 1.68
CA THR A 77 23.35 12.69 0.29
C THR A 77 22.76 11.29 0.17
N LYS A 78 23.40 10.27 0.79
CA LYS A 78 22.87 8.91 0.76
C LYS A 78 21.54 8.80 1.50
N ARG A 79 21.37 9.52 2.61
CA ARG A 79 20.09 9.57 3.33
C ARG A 79 18.98 10.18 2.47
N ALA A 80 19.26 11.27 1.75
CA ALA A 80 18.29 11.88 0.85
C ALA A 80 17.86 10.91 -0.26
N LEU A 81 18.81 10.26 -0.94
CA LEU A 81 18.52 9.26 -1.97
C LEU A 81 17.70 8.08 -1.43
N CYS A 82 18.14 7.44 -0.35
CA CYS A 82 17.40 6.32 0.25
C CYS A 82 16.02 6.75 0.77
N TYR A 83 15.85 8.01 1.15
CA TYR A 83 14.56 8.55 1.57
C TYR A 83 13.61 8.70 0.39
N GLU A 84 14.09 9.21 -0.75
CA GLU A 84 13.32 9.31 -1.99
C GLU A 84 12.89 7.93 -2.48
N ASP A 85 13.80 6.95 -2.50
CA ASP A 85 13.47 5.58 -2.89
C ASP A 85 12.39 5.00 -1.97
N PHE A 86 12.60 5.08 -0.65
CA PHE A 86 11.64 4.64 0.35
C PHE A 86 10.25 5.27 0.17
N LEU A 87 10.20 6.58 -0.04
CA LEU A 87 8.96 7.31 -0.26
C LEU A 87 8.29 6.90 -1.58
N GLY A 88 9.09 6.67 -2.63
CA GLY A 88 8.63 6.18 -3.93
C GLY A 88 7.94 4.82 -3.83
N TYR A 89 8.57 3.83 -3.20
CA TYR A 89 7.98 2.50 -3.00
C TYR A 89 6.70 2.55 -2.17
N LEU A 90 6.66 3.36 -1.11
CA LEU A 90 5.47 3.52 -0.29
C LEU A 90 4.30 4.12 -1.10
N ARG A 91 4.56 5.18 -1.87
CA ARG A 91 3.55 5.84 -2.71
C ARG A 91 3.04 4.92 -3.81
N ALA A 92 3.94 4.19 -4.48
CA ALA A 92 3.56 3.21 -5.50
C ALA A 92 2.65 2.11 -4.92
N SER A 93 3.01 1.56 -3.77
CA SER A 93 2.19 0.52 -3.12
C SER A 93 0.80 1.05 -2.72
N LEU A 94 0.71 2.28 -2.19
CA LEU A 94 -0.57 2.91 -1.86
C LEU A 94 -1.43 3.14 -3.12
N GLU A 95 -0.83 3.51 -4.24
CA GLU A 95 -1.54 3.69 -5.50
C GLU A 95 -2.06 2.36 -6.04
N ASP A 96 -1.24 1.32 -6.09
CA ASP A 96 -1.65 -0.03 -6.51
C ASP A 96 -2.81 -0.54 -5.66
N CYS A 97 -2.75 -0.33 -4.34
CA CYS A 97 -3.82 -0.69 -3.44
C CYS A 97 -5.13 0.06 -3.76
N ASN A 98 -5.03 1.37 -4.05
CA ASN A 98 -6.16 2.18 -4.45
C ASN A 98 -6.79 1.66 -5.75
N ILE A 99 -5.98 1.40 -6.79
CA ILE A 99 -6.42 0.86 -8.08
C ILE A 99 -7.17 -0.46 -7.88
N ILE A 100 -6.60 -1.40 -7.11
CA ILE A 100 -7.25 -2.69 -6.83
C ILE A 100 -8.61 -2.49 -6.15
N MET A 101 -8.72 -1.55 -5.21
CA MET A 101 -9.97 -1.28 -4.51
C MET A 101 -11.02 -0.54 -5.35
N THR A 102 -10.62 0.32 -6.29
CA THR A 102 -11.54 1.08 -7.15
C THR A 102 -11.96 0.31 -8.39
N ASP A 103 -11.04 -0.43 -9.00
CA ASP A 103 -11.23 -1.03 -10.32
C ASP A 103 -11.72 -2.48 -10.25
N TYR A 104 -11.68 -3.09 -9.06
CA TYR A 104 -12.25 -4.42 -8.86
C TYR A 104 -13.77 -4.43 -9.07
N LYS A 105 -14.18 -4.91 -10.24
CA LYS A 105 -15.55 -5.35 -10.50
C LYS A 105 -15.67 -6.80 -10.02
N PRO A 106 -16.54 -7.12 -9.05
CA PRO A 106 -16.80 -8.51 -8.72
C PRO A 106 -17.26 -9.21 -10.00
N LEU A 107 -16.62 -10.33 -10.34
CA LEU A 107 -17.11 -11.20 -11.40
C LEU A 107 -18.56 -11.50 -11.06
N LYS A 108 -19.51 -10.98 -11.84
CA LYS A 108 -20.90 -11.43 -11.78
C LYS A 108 -20.81 -12.93 -12.01
N SER A 109 -21.04 -13.71 -10.96
CA SER A 109 -21.20 -15.14 -11.08
C SER A 109 -22.25 -15.34 -12.16
N LYS A 110 -21.84 -15.83 -13.34
CA LYS A 110 -22.79 -16.34 -14.31
C LYS A 110 -23.47 -17.49 -13.58
N LYS A 111 -24.63 -17.24 -12.96
CA LYS A 111 -25.59 -18.31 -12.73
C LYS A 111 -25.82 -18.91 -14.12
N LYS A 112 -25.13 -20.02 -14.41
CA LYS A 112 -25.62 -20.95 -15.42
C LYS A 112 -27.01 -21.32 -14.92
N ALA A 113 -28.05 -20.78 -15.53
CA ALA A 113 -29.34 -21.43 -15.52
C ALA A 113 -29.08 -22.80 -16.16
N LEU A 114 -28.96 -23.83 -15.34
CA LEU A 114 -29.18 -25.19 -15.79
C LEU A 114 -30.67 -25.22 -16.12
N ASN A 115 -31.03 -25.19 -17.40
CA ASN A 115 -32.35 -25.64 -17.82
C ASN A 115 -32.41 -27.15 -17.52
N PRO A 116 -33.35 -27.63 -16.69
CA PRO A 116 -33.75 -29.02 -16.74
C PRO A 116 -34.93 -29.12 -17.71
N GLU A 117 -34.64 -29.19 -19.01
CA GLU A 117 -35.57 -29.79 -19.97
C GLU A 117 -34.96 -31.12 -20.41
N ILE A 118 -35.18 -32.15 -19.57
CA ILE A 118 -35.33 -33.56 -19.97
C ILE A 118 -36.43 -34.13 -19.09
#